data_AF-A0A955AZD6-F1
#
_entry.id   AF-A0A955AZD6-F1
#
_cell.length_a   1.000
_cell.length_b   1.000
_cell.length_c   1.000
_cell.angle_alpha   90.00
_cell.angle_beta   90.00
_cell.angle_gamma   90.00
#
_symmetry.space_group_name_H-M   'P 1'
#
loop_
_entity.id
_entity.type
_entity.pdbx_description
1 polymer ?
#
loop_
_entity_poly.entity_id
_entity_poly.type
_entity_poly.pdbx_seq_one_letter_code
_entity_poly.pdbx_strand_id
1 'polypeptide(L)'
;VQGEPPSHPELLDWLAVEFMESGWDVKRLHRLIVTSAAYQRDSQTTPELLRIDPENRLLARGPRFRLSAEMIRDQALALAGLLNSQVGGPSVKPYQPEGLWKEIATVTDYNQSHGRDLYRRSLYTYWKRTVASPTMLTFDATARETCTVRRSRTNTPLQALNLLNDVAFVEAAKQMAWRVQRELPAERRDEANERMRTAFRMATARWP
;
A
#
# COMPACT_ATOMS: atom_id res chain seq x y z
N VAL A 1 -3.88 13.40 25.48
CA VAL A 1 -4.98 13.66 24.52
C VAL A 1 -6.12 12.74 24.89
N GLN A 2 -7.26 13.28 25.31
CA GLN A 2 -8.46 12.50 25.60
C GLN A 2 -9.16 12.23 24.26
N GLY A 3 -9.33 10.95 23.91
CA GLY A 3 -9.96 10.54 22.65
C GLY A 3 -11.47 10.70 22.70
N GLU A 4 -12.09 10.83 21.53
CA GLU A 4 -13.54 10.76 21.40
C GLU A 4 -14.03 9.32 21.71
N PRO A 5 -15.18 9.13 22.39
CA PRO A 5 -15.76 7.80 22.55
C PRO A 5 -16.03 7.12 21.20
N PRO A 6 -16.05 5.77 21.15
CA PRO A 6 -16.36 5.04 19.94
C PRO A 6 -17.77 5.40 19.44
N SER A 7 -17.94 5.49 18.12
CA SER A 7 -19.24 5.83 17.52
C SER A 7 -20.29 4.72 17.68
N HIS A 8 -19.86 3.46 17.86
CA HIS A 8 -20.74 2.28 17.99
C HIS A 8 -20.28 1.42 19.18
N PRO A 9 -20.49 1.87 20.44
CA PRO A 9 -20.02 1.13 21.62
C PRO A 9 -20.69 -0.25 21.73
N GLU A 10 -22.01 -0.33 21.49
CA GLU A 10 -22.76 -1.61 21.58
C GLU A 10 -22.26 -2.66 20.57
N LEU A 11 -21.80 -2.24 19.39
CA LEU A 11 -21.19 -3.14 18.41
C LEU A 11 -19.86 -3.71 18.93
N LEU A 12 -19.07 -2.89 19.62
CA LEU A 12 -17.80 -3.34 20.20
C LEU A 12 -18.04 -4.31 21.35
N ASP A 13 -19.05 -4.05 22.18
CA ASP A 13 -19.46 -4.95 23.26
C ASP A 13 -19.93 -6.30 22.69
N TRP A 14 -20.75 -6.28 21.64
CA TRP A 14 -21.19 -7.49 20.95
C TRP A 14 -20.02 -8.28 20.35
N LEU A 15 -19.09 -7.60 19.66
CA LEU A 15 -17.89 -8.25 19.10
C LEU A 15 -16.99 -8.84 20.19
N ALA A 16 -16.92 -8.20 21.37
CA ALA A 16 -16.16 -8.72 22.50
C ALA A 16 -16.78 -10.02 23.04
N VAL A 17 -18.11 -10.08 23.17
CA VAL A 17 -18.82 -11.30 23.57
C VAL A 17 -18.63 -12.42 22.55
N GLU A 18 -18.83 -12.15 21.26
CA GLU A 18 -18.59 -13.13 20.19
C GLU A 18 -17.15 -13.68 20.20
N PHE A 19 -16.17 -12.81 20.47
CA PHE A 19 -14.78 -13.22 20.57
C PHE A 19 -14.54 -14.15 21.77
N MET A 20 -15.09 -13.84 22.94
CA MET A 20 -14.99 -14.69 24.13
C MET A 20 -15.69 -16.04 23.92
N GLU A 21 -16.93 -16.03 23.42
CA GLU A 21 -17.74 -17.24 23.21
C GLU A 21 -17.16 -18.14 22.12
N SER A 22 -16.42 -17.59 21.16
CA SER A 22 -15.66 -18.37 20.18
C SER A 22 -14.44 -19.09 20.75
N GLY A 23 -14.12 -18.91 22.03
CA GLY A 23 -12.88 -19.41 22.63
C GLY A 23 -11.65 -18.60 22.21
N TRP A 24 -11.81 -17.30 22.00
CA TRP A 24 -10.75 -16.38 21.59
C TRP A 24 -10.17 -16.69 20.19
N ASP A 25 -10.99 -17.17 19.26
CA ASP A 25 -10.57 -17.46 17.88
C ASP A 25 -10.44 -16.17 17.05
N VAL A 26 -9.20 -15.71 16.91
CA VAL A 26 -8.84 -14.52 16.14
C VAL A 26 -9.22 -14.65 14.66
N LYS A 27 -9.13 -15.84 14.06
CA LYS A 27 -9.49 -16.03 12.64
C LYS A 27 -10.99 -15.94 12.45
N ARG A 28 -11.78 -16.49 13.38
CA ARG A 28 -13.24 -16.38 13.33
C ARG A 28 -13.69 -14.92 13.48
N LEU A 29 -13.13 -14.17 14.43
CA LEU A 29 -13.43 -12.75 14.60
C LEU A 29 -13.08 -11.94 13.34
N HIS A 30 -11.88 -12.15 12.78
CA HIS A 30 -11.52 -11.50 11.52
C HIS A 30 -12.48 -11.86 10.39
N ARG A 31 -12.83 -13.14 10.24
CA ARG A 31 -13.79 -13.58 9.22
C ARG A 31 -15.12 -12.85 9.38
N LEU A 32 -15.69 -12.83 10.59
CA LEU A 32 -16.94 -12.15 10.91
C LEU A 32 -16.91 -10.68 10.46
N ILE A 33 -15.83 -9.95 10.79
CA ILE A 33 -15.69 -8.54 10.41
C ILE A 33 -15.59 -8.39 8.88
N VAL A 34 -14.69 -9.13 8.22
CA VAL A 34 -14.43 -8.95 6.77
C VAL A 34 -15.56 -9.47 5.88
N THR A 35 -16.42 -10.36 6.39
CA THR A 35 -17.63 -10.82 5.70
C THR A 35 -18.89 -10.05 6.11
N SER A 36 -18.77 -9.02 6.96
CA SER A 36 -19.92 -8.20 7.36
C SER A 36 -20.40 -7.33 6.20
N ALA A 37 -21.71 -7.06 6.17
CA ALA A 37 -22.31 -6.17 5.18
C ALA A 37 -21.67 -4.77 5.21
N ALA A 38 -21.29 -4.28 6.40
CA ALA A 38 -20.62 -2.97 6.56
C ALA A 38 -19.22 -2.94 5.93
N TYR A 39 -18.42 -4.00 6.12
CA TYR A 39 -17.07 -4.09 5.54
C TYR A 39 -17.11 -4.24 4.01
N GLN A 40 -18.10 -4.97 3.49
CA GLN A 40 -18.25 -5.27 2.06
C GLN A 40 -18.95 -4.17 1.25
N ARG A 41 -19.38 -3.07 1.88
CA ARG A 41 -20.00 -1.95 1.15
C ARG A 41 -19.05 -1.37 0.11
N ASP A 42 -19.59 -0.95 -1.03
CA ASP A 42 -18.80 -0.24 -2.04
C ASP A 42 -18.42 1.17 -1.56
N SER A 43 -17.29 1.68 -2.05
CA SER A 43 -16.77 3.00 -1.71
C SER A 43 -17.38 4.14 -2.53
N GLN A 44 -18.27 3.84 -3.49
CA GLN A 44 -19.04 4.86 -4.20
C GLN A 44 -19.84 5.71 -3.23
N THR A 45 -19.92 7.00 -3.54
CA THR A 45 -20.59 7.98 -2.70
C THR A 45 -21.37 8.94 -3.58
N THR A 46 -22.53 9.37 -3.09
CA THR A 46 -23.32 10.43 -3.72
C THR A 46 -23.20 11.72 -2.89
N PRO A 47 -23.53 12.89 -3.47
CA PRO A 47 -23.58 14.14 -2.72
C PRO A 47 -24.50 14.08 -1.49
N GLU A 48 -25.61 13.35 -1.58
CA GLU A 48 -26.57 13.17 -0.48
C GLU A 48 -25.95 12.36 0.66
N LEU A 49 -25.26 11.25 0.35
CA LEU A 49 -24.55 10.44 1.34
C LEU A 49 -23.43 11.24 2.03
N LEU A 50 -22.71 12.09 1.29
CA LEU A 50 -21.69 12.96 1.87
C LEU A 50 -22.28 14.02 2.79
N ARG A 51 -23.48 14.52 2.49
CA ARG A 51 -24.19 15.48 3.34
C ARG A 51 -24.65 14.86 4.66
N ILE A 52 -25.09 13.59 4.62
CA ILE A 52 -25.60 12.87 5.80
C ILE A 52 -24.45 12.31 6.66
N ASP A 53 -23.44 11.69 6.03
CA ASP A 53 -22.34 11.01 6.71
C ASP A 53 -20.98 11.41 6.11
N PRO A 54 -20.54 12.67 6.30
CA PRO A 54 -19.31 13.20 5.68
C PRO A 54 -18.05 12.43 6.13
N GLU A 55 -18.01 12.03 7.40
CA GLU A 55 -16.86 11.33 7.99
C GLU A 55 -16.94 9.79 7.91
N ASN A 56 -18.00 9.26 7.28
CA ASN A 56 -18.29 7.82 7.20
C ASN A 56 -18.42 7.15 8.59
N ARG A 57 -18.92 7.88 9.58
CA ARG A 57 -19.11 7.38 10.95
C ARG A 57 -20.23 6.37 11.02
N LEU A 58 -21.28 6.51 10.21
CA LEU A 58 -22.42 5.58 10.14
C LEU A 58 -22.13 4.36 9.25
N LEU A 59 -20.89 4.24 8.76
CA LEU A 59 -20.47 3.18 7.84
C LEU A 59 -21.37 3.10 6.61
N ALA A 60 -21.82 4.27 6.11
CA ALA A 60 -22.73 4.35 4.97
C ALA A 60 -22.10 3.75 3.69
N ARG A 61 -20.77 3.84 3.57
CA ARG A 61 -19.97 3.40 2.41
C ARG A 61 -18.70 2.66 2.84
N GLY A 62 -18.11 1.90 1.93
CA GLY A 62 -16.83 1.24 2.14
C GLY A 62 -15.68 2.24 2.30
N PRO A 63 -14.67 1.96 3.15
CA PRO A 63 -13.57 2.89 3.38
C PRO A 63 -12.73 3.08 2.10
N ARG A 64 -12.51 4.33 1.70
CA ARG A 64 -11.62 4.68 0.59
C ARG A 64 -10.36 5.34 1.13
N PHE A 65 -9.24 4.64 1.08
CA PHE A 65 -7.96 5.20 1.52
C PHE A 65 -6.81 4.83 0.58
N ARG A 66 -5.82 5.72 0.50
CA ARG A 66 -4.57 5.46 -0.20
C ARG A 66 -3.77 4.37 0.53
N LEU A 67 -3.13 3.47 -0.21
CA LEU A 67 -2.22 2.46 0.32
C LEU A 67 -1.06 3.09 1.13
N SER A 68 -0.46 2.35 2.07
CA SER A 68 0.75 2.85 2.77
C SER A 68 1.94 2.93 1.81
N ALA A 69 3.02 3.63 2.20
CA ALA A 69 4.23 3.72 1.39
C ALA A 69 4.77 2.35 0.93
N GLU A 70 4.85 1.40 1.87
CA GLU A 70 5.32 0.05 1.63
C GLU A 70 4.40 -0.70 0.66
N MET A 71 3.08 -0.54 0.84
CA MET A 71 2.08 -1.17 -0.01
C MET A 71 2.07 -0.59 -1.42
N ILE A 72 2.29 0.72 -1.60
CA ILE A 72 2.37 1.35 -2.92
C ILE A 72 3.54 0.75 -3.72
N ARG A 73 4.73 0.70 -3.11
CA ARG A 73 5.90 0.10 -3.75
C ARG A 73 5.70 -1.39 -4.01
N ASP A 74 5.26 -2.15 -3.01
CA ASP A 74 5.08 -3.60 -3.15
C ASP A 74 3.99 -3.95 -4.17
N GLN A 75 2.92 -3.15 -4.27
CA GLN A 75 1.88 -3.30 -5.30
C GLN A 75 2.47 -3.08 -6.70
N ALA A 76 3.23 -2.00 -6.92
CA ALA A 76 3.84 -1.74 -8.21
C ALA A 76 4.75 -2.90 -8.66
N LEU A 77 5.58 -3.41 -7.74
CA LEU A 77 6.43 -4.57 -8.01
C LEU A 77 5.63 -5.86 -8.24
N ALA A 78 4.54 -6.08 -7.51
CA ALA A 78 3.69 -7.26 -7.67
C ALA A 78 2.96 -7.26 -9.03
N LEU A 79 2.41 -6.12 -9.43
CA LEU A 79 1.76 -5.95 -10.73
C LEU A 79 2.76 -6.15 -11.87
N ALA A 80 3.97 -5.61 -11.73
CA ALA A 80 5.06 -5.80 -12.68
C ALA A 80 5.62 -7.24 -12.73
N GLY A 81 5.28 -8.10 -11.77
CA GLY A 81 5.87 -9.45 -11.65
C GLY A 81 7.32 -9.44 -11.16
N LEU A 82 7.80 -8.33 -10.61
CA LEU A 82 9.17 -8.15 -10.10
C LEU A 82 9.30 -8.50 -8.62
N LEU A 83 8.20 -8.46 -7.86
CA LEU A 83 8.24 -8.59 -6.40
C LEU A 83 8.90 -9.90 -5.96
N ASN A 84 10.01 -9.78 -5.24
CA ASN A 84 10.63 -10.91 -4.56
C ASN A 84 9.93 -11.15 -3.20
N SER A 85 9.15 -12.23 -3.13
CA SER A 85 8.34 -12.63 -1.97
C SER A 85 9.09 -13.44 -0.91
N GLN A 86 10.40 -13.63 -1.06
CA GLN A 86 11.23 -14.34 -0.09
C GLN A 86 11.07 -13.76 1.33
N VAL A 87 10.81 -14.66 2.29
CA VAL A 87 10.66 -14.33 3.71
C VAL A 87 11.96 -14.63 4.45
N GLY A 88 12.35 -13.73 5.35
CA GLY A 88 13.61 -13.81 6.11
C GLY A 88 14.80 -13.25 5.33
N GLY A 89 16.01 -13.33 5.92
CA GLY A 89 17.27 -12.83 5.34
C GLY A 89 17.63 -11.39 5.72
N PRO A 90 18.83 -10.89 5.32
CA PRO A 90 19.33 -9.57 5.69
C PRO A 90 18.52 -8.44 5.03
N SER A 91 18.58 -7.22 5.53
CA SER A 91 17.97 -6.07 4.86
C SER A 91 18.68 -5.71 3.56
N VAL A 92 17.95 -5.13 2.60
CA VAL A 92 18.45 -4.71 1.28
C VAL A 92 18.39 -3.20 1.12
N LYS A 93 19.16 -2.67 0.18
CA LYS A 93 19.26 -1.26 -0.15
C LYS A 93 18.80 -1.04 -1.60
N PRO A 94 17.48 -0.91 -1.87
CA PRO A 94 16.94 -0.68 -3.22
C PRO A 94 17.39 0.68 -3.79
N TYR A 95 16.87 1.08 -4.96
CA TYR A 95 17.17 2.39 -5.53
C TYR A 95 16.94 3.55 -4.54
N GLN A 96 17.90 4.47 -4.50
CA GLN A 96 17.84 5.71 -3.72
C GLN A 96 18.71 6.77 -4.43
N PRO A 97 18.32 8.06 -4.41
CA PRO A 97 19.18 9.13 -4.92
C PRO A 97 20.55 9.17 -4.23
N GLU A 98 21.58 9.50 -5.00
CA GLU A 98 22.94 9.63 -4.48
C GLU A 98 23.10 10.81 -3.50
N GLY A 99 24.13 10.75 -2.66
CA GLY A 99 24.53 11.87 -1.81
C GLY A 99 23.79 11.99 -0.47
N LEU A 100 22.65 11.33 -0.29
CA LEU A 100 21.84 11.44 0.93
C LEU A 100 22.53 10.96 2.22
N TRP A 101 23.52 10.07 2.11
CA TRP A 101 24.27 9.55 3.25
C TRP A 101 25.62 10.25 3.47
N LYS A 102 26.04 11.13 2.55
CA LYS A 102 27.33 11.83 2.60
C LYS A 102 27.37 12.94 3.66
N GLU A 103 26.21 13.51 4.01
CA GLU A 103 26.12 14.64 4.94
C GLU A 103 26.22 14.26 6.43
N ILE A 104 26.14 12.97 6.76
CA ILE A 104 26.18 12.50 8.16
C ILE A 104 27.48 11.74 8.39
N ALA A 105 28.38 12.32 9.18
CA ALA A 105 29.79 11.97 9.41
C ALA A 105 30.12 10.56 9.97
N THR A 106 29.26 9.55 9.77
CA THR A 106 29.46 8.17 10.24
C THR A 106 29.46 7.15 9.09
N VAL A 107 30.66 6.84 8.59
CA VAL A 107 31.26 5.55 8.09
C VAL A 107 30.40 4.57 7.26
N THR A 108 29.16 4.86 6.88
CA THR A 108 28.36 3.95 6.06
C THR A 108 27.89 4.64 4.80
N ASP A 109 28.45 4.19 3.68
CA ASP A 109 27.95 4.50 2.35
C ASP A 109 26.68 3.70 2.04
N TYR A 110 25.85 4.28 1.18
CA TYR A 110 24.70 3.60 0.63
C TYR A 110 25.13 2.69 -0.53
N ASN A 111 25.60 1.49 -0.19
CA ASN A 111 25.89 0.48 -1.21
C ASN A 111 24.57 -0.11 -1.73
N GLN A 112 24.13 0.34 -2.89
CA GLN A 112 22.90 -0.15 -3.53
C GLN A 112 22.99 -1.68 -3.74
N SER A 113 21.90 -2.37 -3.44
CA SER A 113 21.72 -3.79 -3.77
C SER A 113 21.52 -3.98 -5.28
N HIS A 114 21.69 -5.21 -5.76
CA HIS A 114 21.56 -5.54 -7.18
C HIS A 114 20.66 -6.77 -7.40
N GLY A 115 20.20 -6.95 -8.64
CA GLY A 115 19.40 -8.10 -9.04
C GLY A 115 18.09 -8.21 -8.26
N ARG A 116 17.78 -9.41 -7.73
CA ARG A 116 16.52 -9.69 -7.04
C ARG A 116 16.32 -8.88 -5.74
N ASP A 117 17.41 -8.39 -5.16
CA ASP A 117 17.35 -7.61 -3.92
C ASP A 117 16.78 -6.21 -4.13
N LEU A 118 16.88 -5.64 -5.34
CA LEU A 118 16.25 -4.37 -5.70
C LEU A 118 14.73 -4.43 -5.59
N TYR A 119 14.14 -5.62 -5.81
CA TYR A 119 12.70 -5.83 -5.88
C TYR A 119 12.15 -6.59 -4.66
N ARG A 120 12.91 -6.65 -3.58
CA ARG A 120 12.45 -7.27 -2.33
C ARG A 120 11.30 -6.46 -1.71
N ARG A 121 10.41 -7.16 -1.00
CA ARG A 121 9.33 -6.53 -0.22
C ARG A 121 9.87 -5.39 0.61
N SER A 122 9.15 -4.27 0.63
CA SER A 122 9.53 -3.04 1.32
C SER A 122 9.79 -3.22 2.81
N LEU A 123 9.22 -4.28 3.41
CA LEU A 123 9.52 -4.73 4.77
C LEU A 123 11.02 -4.99 5.02
N TYR A 124 11.74 -5.47 4.00
CA TYR A 124 13.18 -5.80 4.09
C TYR A 124 14.09 -4.64 3.66
N THR A 125 13.53 -3.48 3.33
CA THR A 125 14.34 -2.30 3.00
C THR A 125 15.07 -1.81 4.26
N TYR A 126 16.37 -1.58 4.11
CA TYR A 126 17.19 -1.02 5.18
C TYR A 126 16.71 0.39 5.56
N TRP A 127 16.52 0.61 6.86
CA TRP A 127 16.08 1.89 7.40
C TRP A 127 17.16 2.46 8.32
N LYS A 128 17.85 3.51 7.85
CA LYS A 128 18.71 4.34 8.70
C LYS A 128 17.81 5.32 9.45
N ARG A 129 17.85 5.33 10.78
CA ARG A 129 16.98 6.19 11.61
C ARG A 129 17.06 7.67 11.21
N THR A 130 18.27 8.16 10.92
CA THR A 130 18.53 9.55 10.55
C THR A 130 18.36 9.87 9.06
N VAL A 131 18.33 8.85 8.19
CA VAL A 131 18.18 9.01 6.73
C VAL A 131 17.31 7.88 6.19
N ALA A 132 16.00 8.03 6.38
CA ALA A 132 15.03 7.11 5.80
C ALA A 132 14.97 7.22 4.28
N SER A 133 14.43 6.18 3.63
CA SER A 133 14.19 6.20 2.18
C SER A 133 13.31 7.41 1.80
N PRO A 134 13.74 8.29 0.86
CA PRO A 134 12.98 9.46 0.43
C PRO A 134 11.62 9.09 -0.15
N THR A 135 11.56 8.01 -0.92
CA THR A 135 10.32 7.49 -1.49
C THR A 135 9.37 7.05 -0.38
N MET A 136 9.85 6.35 0.64
CA MET A 136 9.00 5.96 1.78
C MET A 136 8.46 7.18 2.54
N LEU A 137 9.31 8.17 2.82
CA LEU A 137 8.90 9.40 3.49
C LEU A 137 7.88 10.20 2.67
N THR A 138 8.08 10.28 1.35
CA THR A 138 7.17 10.97 0.43
C THR A 138 5.75 10.40 0.52
N PHE A 139 5.62 9.09 0.73
CA PHE A 139 4.33 8.41 0.94
C PHE A 139 3.93 8.22 2.41
N ASP A 140 4.32 9.15 3.28
CA ASP A 140 3.93 9.19 4.70
C ASP A 140 4.38 7.98 5.53
N ALA A 141 5.49 7.31 5.16
CA ALA A 141 6.10 6.35 6.07
C ALA A 141 6.65 7.07 7.30
N THR A 142 6.61 6.38 8.45
CA THR A 142 7.12 6.96 9.69
C THR A 142 8.65 7.02 9.66
N ALA A 143 9.23 8.09 10.20
CA ALA A 143 10.68 8.24 10.32
C ALA A 143 11.30 7.22 11.32
N ARG A 144 10.48 6.60 12.18
CA ARG A 144 10.88 5.65 13.22
C ARG A 144 11.84 6.23 14.27
N GLU A 145 11.86 7.55 14.40
CA GLU A 145 12.61 8.27 15.45
C GLU A 145 11.82 8.32 16.75
N THR A 146 10.50 8.36 16.66
CA THR A 146 9.56 8.44 17.78
C THR A 146 8.42 7.45 17.62
N CYS A 147 7.72 7.15 18.73
CA CYS A 147 6.53 6.33 18.68
C CYS A 147 5.43 7.03 17.86
N THR A 148 4.94 6.38 16.80
CA THR A 148 3.85 6.89 15.97
C THR A 148 2.63 5.98 16.13
N VAL A 149 1.61 6.47 16.82
CA VAL A 149 0.35 5.71 17.04
C VAL A 149 -0.53 5.69 15.79
N ARG A 150 -0.59 6.81 15.06
CA ARG A 150 -1.36 6.95 13.82
C ARG A 150 -0.49 7.52 12.71
N ARG A 151 -0.43 6.83 11.57
CA ARG A 151 0.27 7.35 10.38
C ARG A 151 -0.58 8.41 9.71
N SER A 152 0.05 9.50 9.26
CA SER A 152 -0.58 10.45 8.34
C SER A 152 -0.83 9.77 7.00
N ARG A 153 -1.84 10.26 6.28
CA ARG A 153 -2.14 9.85 4.91
C ARG A 153 -2.44 11.09 4.11
N THR A 154 -1.50 11.49 3.27
CA THR A 154 -1.63 12.66 2.40
C THR A 154 -1.76 12.20 0.95
N ASN A 155 -2.26 13.10 0.09
CA ASN A 155 -2.28 12.94 -1.35
C ASN A 155 -1.75 14.24 -1.98
N THR A 156 -0.44 14.29 -2.20
CA THR A 156 0.24 15.53 -2.63
C THR A 156 0.73 15.43 -4.07
N PRO A 157 0.89 16.56 -4.80
CA PRO A 157 1.48 16.55 -6.13
C PRO A 157 2.89 15.93 -6.16
N LEU A 158 3.66 16.04 -5.08
CA LEU A 158 4.99 15.43 -4.97
C LEU A 158 4.93 13.89 -4.99
N GLN A 159 3.90 13.30 -4.38
CA GLN A 159 3.68 11.85 -4.45
C GLN A 159 3.38 11.40 -5.88
N ALA A 160 2.55 12.14 -6.61
CA ALA A 160 2.28 11.87 -8.02
C ALA A 160 3.56 12.00 -8.87
N LEU A 161 4.35 13.06 -8.63
CA LEU A 161 5.62 13.27 -9.32
C LEU A 161 6.62 12.14 -9.00
N ASN A 162 6.66 11.65 -7.76
CA ASN A 162 7.51 10.52 -7.39
C ASN A 162 7.13 9.25 -8.17
N LEU A 163 5.84 8.91 -8.27
CA LEU A 163 5.38 7.75 -9.06
C LEU A 163 5.79 7.83 -10.53
N LEU A 164 5.84 9.03 -11.11
CA LEU A 164 6.18 9.24 -12.51
C LEU A 164 7.69 9.19 -12.79
N ASN A 165 8.54 9.44 -11.79
CA ASN A 165 9.97 9.70 -12.01
C ASN A 165 10.93 8.76 -11.26
N ASP A 166 10.50 8.14 -10.15
CA ASP A 166 11.36 7.22 -9.41
C ASP A 166 11.67 5.97 -10.25
N VAL A 167 12.94 5.58 -10.26
CA VAL A 167 13.46 4.46 -11.07
C VAL A 167 12.67 3.17 -10.81
N ALA A 168 12.32 2.88 -9.56
CA ALA A 168 11.59 1.66 -9.22
C ALA A 168 10.19 1.64 -9.84
N PHE A 169 9.49 2.77 -9.86
CA PHE A 169 8.15 2.86 -10.46
C PHE A 169 8.21 2.86 -12.00
N VAL A 170 9.20 3.54 -12.59
CA VAL A 170 9.40 3.53 -14.05
C VAL A 170 9.77 2.12 -14.56
N GLU A 171 10.64 1.40 -13.86
CA GLU A 171 10.95 0.01 -14.18
C GLU A 171 9.73 -0.89 -14.03
N ALA A 172 8.98 -0.75 -12.94
CA ALA A 172 7.75 -1.51 -12.70
C ALA A 172 6.71 -1.24 -13.80
N ALA A 173 6.52 0.01 -14.22
CA ALA A 173 5.61 0.37 -15.30
C ALA A 173 6.00 -0.29 -16.63
N LYS A 174 7.29 -0.26 -16.98
CA LYS A 174 7.80 -0.94 -18.19
C LYS A 174 7.59 -2.45 -18.13
N GLN A 175 7.90 -3.07 -16.99
CA GLN A 175 7.75 -4.52 -16.82
C GLN A 175 6.29 -4.96 -16.76
N MET A 176 5.40 -4.15 -16.18
CA MET A 176 3.96 -4.38 -16.26
C MET A 176 3.46 -4.33 -17.71
N ALA A 177 3.94 -3.38 -18.52
CA ALA A 177 3.59 -3.33 -19.94
C ALA A 177 4.05 -4.58 -20.70
N TRP A 178 5.28 -5.06 -20.46
CA TRP A 178 5.77 -6.33 -21.00
C TRP A 178 4.94 -7.54 -20.57
N ARG A 179 4.55 -7.57 -19.28
CA ARG A 179 3.71 -8.63 -18.74
C ARG A 179 2.34 -8.68 -19.40
N VAL A 180 1.68 -7.53 -19.58
CA VAL A 180 0.40 -7.41 -20.28
C VAL A 180 0.50 -7.98 -21.70
N GLN A 181 1.57 -7.64 -22.44
CA GLN A 181 1.77 -8.17 -23.80
C GLN A 181 1.97 -9.68 -23.82
N ARG A 182 2.64 -10.25 -22.81
CA ARG A 182 2.85 -11.71 -22.71
C ARG A 182 1.58 -12.47 -22.35
N GLU A 183 0.74 -11.92 -21.49
CA GLU A 183 -0.50 -12.57 -21.03
C GLU A 183 -1.62 -12.52 -22.10
N LEU A 184 -1.55 -11.60 -23.07
CA LEU A 184 -2.50 -11.55 -24.17
C LEU A 184 -2.21 -12.61 -25.25
N PRO A 185 -3.25 -13.30 -25.78
CA PRO A 185 -3.15 -14.13 -26.98
C PRO A 185 -2.61 -13.32 -28.17
N ALA A 186 -1.85 -13.98 -29.04
CA ALA A 186 -1.16 -13.30 -30.16
C ALA A 186 -2.11 -12.45 -31.03
N GLU A 187 -3.34 -12.92 -31.27
CA GLU A 187 -4.33 -12.21 -32.08
C GLU A 187 -4.79 -10.88 -31.48
N ARG A 188 -4.70 -10.70 -30.14
CA ARG A 188 -5.23 -9.53 -29.41
C ARG A 188 -4.15 -8.58 -28.90
N ARG A 189 -2.86 -8.85 -29.20
CA ARG A 189 -1.73 -8.06 -28.67
C ARG A 189 -1.67 -6.64 -29.23
N ASP A 190 -2.06 -6.46 -30.49
CA ASP A 190 -1.97 -5.17 -31.17
C ASP A 190 -3.13 -4.24 -30.79
N GLU A 191 -4.23 -4.80 -30.28
CA GLU A 191 -5.38 -4.04 -29.82
C GLU A 191 -5.04 -3.23 -28.55
N ALA A 192 -4.99 -1.90 -28.68
CA ALA A 192 -4.72 -1.00 -27.56
C ALA A 192 -5.77 -1.14 -26.44
N ASN A 193 -7.04 -1.33 -26.81
CA ASN A 193 -8.14 -1.46 -25.85
C ASN A 193 -8.02 -2.72 -24.99
N GLU A 194 -7.63 -3.86 -25.58
CA GLU A 194 -7.44 -5.11 -24.83
C GLU A 194 -6.24 -5.03 -23.87
N ARG A 195 -5.15 -4.36 -24.30
CA ARG A 195 -4.01 -4.05 -23.42
C ARG A 195 -4.44 -3.18 -22.23
N MET A 196 -5.20 -2.11 -22.48
CA MET A 196 -5.71 -1.23 -21.43
C MET A 196 -6.66 -1.95 -20.48
N ARG A 197 -7.61 -2.74 -21.00
CA ARG A 197 -8.53 -3.56 -20.19
C ARG A 197 -7.79 -4.54 -19.29
N THR A 198 -6.79 -5.22 -19.84
CA THR A 198 -5.97 -6.18 -19.09
C THR A 198 -5.18 -5.47 -17.99
N ALA A 199 -4.51 -4.35 -18.31
CA ALA A 199 -3.78 -3.56 -17.32
C ALA A 199 -4.70 -3.02 -16.21
N PHE A 200 -5.88 -2.51 -16.57
CA PHE A 200 -6.88 -2.03 -15.61
C PHE A 200 -7.35 -3.15 -14.68
N ARG A 201 -7.66 -4.32 -15.24
CA ARG A 201 -8.10 -5.48 -14.46
C ARG A 201 -7.00 -6.02 -13.55
N MET A 202 -5.75 -6.03 -13.99
CA MET A 202 -4.60 -6.38 -13.14
C MET A 202 -4.48 -5.44 -11.93
N ALA A 203 -4.58 -4.12 -12.17
CA ALA A 203 -4.38 -3.12 -11.13
C ALA A 203 -5.56 -3.00 -10.15
N THR A 204 -6.79 -3.16 -10.64
CA THR A 204 -8.02 -2.86 -9.87
C THR A 204 -8.86 -4.08 -9.52
N ALA A 205 -8.60 -5.24 -10.13
CA ALA A 205 -9.46 -6.42 -10.11
C ALA A 205 -10.90 -6.18 -10.59
N ARG A 206 -11.16 -5.06 -11.29
CA ARG A 206 -12.46 -4.66 -11.83
C ARG A 206 -12.42 -4.62 -13.35
N TRP A 207 -13.59 -4.67 -13.98
CA TRP A 207 -13.73 -4.35 -15.39
C TRP A 207 -13.86 -2.83 -15.56
N PRO A 208 -13.19 -2.23 -16.56
CA PRO A 208 -13.28 -0.80 -16.84
C PRO A 208 -14.66 -0.39 -17.36
#